data_AF-W7XBW5-F1
#
_entry.id   AF-W7XBW5-F1
#
_cell.length_a   1.000
_cell.length_b   1.000
_cell.length_c   1.000
_cell.angle_alpha   90.00
_cell.angle_beta   90.00
_cell.angle_gamma   90.00
#
_symmetry.space_group_name_H-M   'P 1'
#
loop_
_entity.id
_entity.type
_entity.pdbx_description
1 polymer ?
#
loop_
_entity_poly.entity_id
_entity_poly.type
_entity_poly.pdbx_seq_one_letter_code
_entity_poly.pdbx_strand_id
1 'polypeptide(L)'
;MSMDNIQPLSNNNKHQFAINFINITSFIIQDTQFFDNFISFLSVNEQQLQNNQLLYQREAKLLKSSFINNKINLEASLILLNNLDQVTLDNLTLKLNKLNQNTFSSFIQVNQCYNITFIECIFQDNINSNGYGGVLQLIETQKVNIYYSHFISNQCLQKNGGAINFINAQYLGTLDINFSAFVLNQAILSTGGAINLSKVNLILKNSQIESNKAQIGGGIYYQQIVPDFVLLLQKGIKQNNTIQNNYANIYGKNLGSTLRIIYISQKDISIQSSHNINYKQNSLEVEGIQSGDQIIFSKIQILDEEGTPVFIPSIQNQNSLSDDILLIIRQINIEITCDQLNIQQIQCVGNLKSGDYQNGGFQLTVQPMYKPLSTMIMKIKSNVFPQLVDSNNNIQTNQGQLDLQVILNFDQCKIGQIQKQFSNSIICESCPEGKYSLDILDGECKKCPDSAEYCQGSKIQLKNGYWRSNEFTDEIIYCNQNPDVCQPESNQSKFNCARGYIGIICGSCDIYGKIWDDSQIRQTKNIFKDSK
;
A
#
# COMPACT_ATOMS: atom_id res chain seq x y z
N MET A 1 -38.76 -34.15 24.83
CA MET A 1 -38.44 -33.45 26.09
C MET A 1 -38.30 -34.47 27.20
N SER A 2 -37.09 -34.71 27.70
CA SER A 2 -36.88 -35.00 29.12
C SER A 2 -36.40 -33.69 29.73
N MET A 3 -37.21 -33.09 30.60
CA MET A 3 -37.02 -31.73 31.15
C MET A 3 -35.97 -31.66 32.29
N ASP A 4 -35.15 -32.70 32.48
CA ASP A 4 -34.47 -32.89 33.77
C ASP A 4 -33.26 -31.98 34.06
N ASN A 5 -32.83 -31.11 33.14
CA ASN A 5 -31.61 -30.30 33.33
C ASN A 5 -31.76 -28.77 33.16
N ILE A 6 -32.98 -28.22 33.08
CA ILE A 6 -33.15 -26.76 33.04
C ILE A 6 -33.13 -26.23 34.48
N GLN A 7 -31.99 -25.71 34.94
CA GLN A 7 -31.94 -24.92 36.18
C GLN A 7 -31.91 -23.42 35.85
N PRO A 8 -32.94 -22.64 36.21
CA PRO A 8 -32.87 -21.18 36.11
C PRO A 8 -31.90 -20.63 37.14
N LEU A 9 -30.90 -19.88 36.68
CA LEU A 9 -30.03 -19.07 37.56
C LEU A 9 -30.78 -17.79 37.95
N SER A 10 -31.57 -17.81 39.03
CA SER A 10 -32.12 -16.59 39.62
C SER A 10 -31.20 -16.10 40.74
N ASN A 11 -30.54 -14.95 40.55
CA ASN A 11 -29.90 -14.23 41.65
C ASN A 11 -30.57 -12.86 41.86
N ASN A 12 -30.80 -12.55 43.12
CA ASN A 12 -31.59 -11.45 43.70
C ASN A 12 -31.79 -10.17 42.85
N ASN A 13 -33.06 -9.77 42.74
CA ASN A 13 -33.60 -8.44 42.39
C ASN A 13 -33.45 -7.92 40.94
N LYS A 14 -33.01 -8.74 39.99
CA LYS A 14 -33.29 -8.52 38.55
C LYS A 14 -33.73 -9.86 37.95
N HIS A 15 -34.74 -9.85 37.08
CA HIS A 15 -35.20 -11.06 36.39
C HIS A 15 -34.12 -11.55 35.39
N GLN A 16 -33.06 -12.15 35.91
CA GLN A 16 -32.01 -12.79 35.14
C GLN A 16 -32.47 -14.20 34.78
N PHE A 17 -32.40 -14.55 33.50
CA PHE A 17 -32.79 -15.85 32.98
C PHE A 17 -31.65 -16.41 32.14
N ALA A 18 -31.13 -17.57 32.56
CA ALA A 18 -30.19 -18.39 31.79
C ALA A 18 -30.59 -19.85 31.91
N ILE A 19 -30.42 -20.59 30.82
CA ILE A 19 -30.58 -22.04 30.74
C ILE A 19 -29.20 -22.64 30.58
N ASN A 20 -28.80 -23.44 31.56
CA ASN A 20 -27.67 -24.35 31.40
C ASN A 20 -28.12 -25.63 30.67
N PHE A 21 -27.36 -26.10 29.69
CA PHE A 21 -27.78 -27.26 28.89
C PHE A 21 -26.64 -28.18 28.51
N ILE A 22 -26.98 -29.45 28.28
CA ILE A 22 -26.06 -30.45 27.70
C ILE A 22 -26.59 -30.90 26.34
N ASN A 23 -27.90 -31.13 26.24
CA ASN A 23 -28.56 -31.52 25.01
C ASN A 23 -29.93 -30.84 24.92
N ILE A 24 -30.10 -29.97 23.93
CA ILE A 24 -31.39 -29.37 23.58
C ILE A 24 -31.73 -29.78 22.15
N THR A 25 -32.98 -30.21 21.95
CA THR A 25 -33.50 -30.55 20.64
C THR A 25 -34.85 -29.86 20.42
N SER A 26 -35.04 -29.30 19.23
CA SER A 26 -36.34 -28.75 18.78
C SER A 26 -36.90 -27.64 19.67
N PHE A 27 -36.18 -26.52 19.77
CA PHE A 27 -36.57 -25.36 20.58
C PHE A 27 -36.66 -24.07 19.73
N ILE A 28 -37.65 -23.22 19.99
CA ILE A 28 -37.92 -21.99 19.24
C ILE A 28 -38.05 -20.79 20.19
N ILE A 29 -37.29 -19.72 19.92
CA ILE A 29 -37.52 -18.38 20.48
C ILE A 29 -37.83 -17.42 19.35
N GLN A 30 -38.95 -16.70 19.46
CA GLN A 30 -39.33 -15.70 18.48
C GLN A 30 -39.93 -14.46 19.12
N ASP A 31 -39.72 -13.31 18.48
CA ASP A 31 -40.34 -12.02 18.82
C ASP A 31 -40.12 -11.58 20.28
N THR A 32 -38.97 -11.94 20.86
CA THR A 32 -38.64 -11.60 22.24
C THR A 32 -37.78 -10.34 22.34
N GLN A 33 -37.98 -9.59 23.43
CA GLN A 33 -37.12 -8.48 23.81
C GLN A 33 -36.49 -8.80 25.18
N PHE A 34 -35.16 -8.91 25.20
CA PHE A 34 -34.40 -9.09 26.43
C PHE A 34 -33.77 -7.75 26.81
N PHE A 35 -34.08 -7.26 28.02
CA PHE A 35 -33.55 -6.01 28.58
C PHE A 35 -32.72 -6.29 29.83
N ASP A 36 -31.64 -5.53 30.00
CA ASP A 36 -30.84 -5.43 31.23
C ASP A 36 -30.38 -6.77 31.83
N ASN A 37 -30.14 -7.75 30.96
CA ASN A 37 -29.69 -9.07 31.37
C ASN A 37 -28.17 -9.19 31.14
N PHE A 38 -27.46 -9.65 32.17
CA PHE A 38 -25.99 -9.68 32.21
C PHE A 38 -25.43 -11.08 31.97
N ILE A 39 -26.32 -12.07 31.80
CA ILE A 39 -25.96 -13.47 31.56
C ILE A 39 -26.47 -13.94 30.20
N SER A 40 -25.77 -14.91 29.61
CA SER A 40 -26.18 -15.52 28.35
C SER A 40 -27.47 -16.31 28.50
N PHE A 41 -28.32 -16.28 27.47
CA PHE A 41 -29.60 -16.98 27.51
C PHE A 41 -29.41 -18.51 27.55
N LEU A 42 -28.59 -19.03 26.65
CA LEU A 42 -28.08 -20.39 26.72
C LEU A 42 -26.61 -20.33 27.13
N SER A 43 -26.21 -21.09 28.14
CA SER A 43 -24.80 -21.20 28.53
C SER A 43 -24.45 -22.64 28.81
N VAL A 44 -23.29 -23.10 28.36
CA VAL A 44 -22.71 -24.38 28.79
C VAL A 44 -21.26 -24.14 29.18
N ASN A 45 -20.94 -24.49 30.41
CA ASN A 45 -19.57 -24.49 30.92
C ASN A 45 -19.16 -25.92 31.25
N GLU A 46 -17.87 -26.19 31.38
CA GLU A 46 -17.41 -27.46 31.95
C GLU A 46 -18.08 -27.72 33.30
N GLN A 47 -18.62 -28.93 33.47
CA GLN A 47 -19.27 -29.32 34.72
C GLN A 47 -18.53 -30.48 35.37
N GLN A 48 -18.22 -30.32 36.65
CA GLN A 48 -17.72 -31.40 37.49
C GLN A 48 -18.90 -32.32 37.85
N LEU A 49 -18.84 -33.59 37.47
CA LEU A 49 -19.82 -34.57 37.93
C LEU A 49 -19.64 -34.82 39.43
N GLN A 50 -20.73 -34.88 40.20
CA GLN A 50 -20.67 -35.09 41.65
C GLN A 50 -19.98 -36.43 42.00
N ASN A 51 -19.23 -36.41 43.10
CA ASN A 51 -18.52 -37.50 43.79
C ASN A 51 -17.18 -37.97 43.19
N ASN A 52 -16.10 -37.31 43.60
CA ASN A 52 -14.72 -37.85 43.76
C ASN A 52 -14.04 -38.59 42.60
N GLN A 53 -14.56 -38.52 41.38
CA GLN A 53 -13.82 -38.87 40.18
C GLN A 53 -13.73 -37.65 39.27
N LEU A 54 -12.55 -37.39 38.71
CA LEU A 54 -12.25 -36.33 37.73
C LEU A 54 -12.96 -36.57 36.38
N LEU A 55 -14.26 -36.81 36.41
CA LEU A 55 -15.12 -36.95 35.24
C LEU A 55 -15.80 -35.61 35.01
N TYR A 56 -15.31 -34.87 34.01
CA TYR A 56 -15.93 -33.65 33.55
C TYR A 56 -16.87 -33.96 32.39
N GLN A 57 -18.10 -33.45 32.46
CA GLN A 57 -18.97 -33.45 31.29
C GLN A 57 -18.60 -32.24 30.43
N ARG A 58 -18.04 -32.53 29.24
CA ARG A 58 -17.47 -31.54 28.31
C ARG A 58 -18.07 -31.62 26.92
N GLU A 59 -19.30 -32.13 26.84
CA GLU A 59 -20.04 -32.25 25.58
C GLU A 59 -21.32 -31.39 25.60
N ALA A 60 -21.62 -30.74 24.48
CA ALA A 60 -22.87 -30.00 24.29
C ALA A 60 -23.47 -30.24 22.90
N LYS A 61 -24.79 -30.40 22.85
CA LYS A 61 -25.56 -30.56 21.60
C LYS A 61 -26.75 -29.60 21.57
N LEU A 62 -26.84 -28.81 20.51
CA LEU A 62 -28.00 -27.98 20.22
C LEU A 62 -28.52 -28.33 18.82
N LEU A 63 -29.66 -29.01 18.76
CA LEU A 63 -30.19 -29.58 17.52
C LEU A 63 -31.52 -28.92 17.17
N LYS A 64 -31.73 -28.63 15.87
CA LYS A 64 -33.01 -28.22 15.29
C LYS A 64 -33.67 -27.05 16.04
N SER A 65 -32.87 -26.05 16.42
CA SER A 65 -33.34 -24.94 17.25
C SER A 65 -33.34 -23.63 16.46
N SER A 66 -34.20 -22.69 16.83
CA SER A 66 -34.30 -21.42 16.11
C SER A 66 -34.49 -20.22 17.02
N PHE A 67 -33.80 -19.12 16.72
CA PHE A 67 -33.97 -17.82 17.35
C PHE A 67 -34.28 -16.80 16.25
N ILE A 68 -35.49 -16.25 16.25
CA ILE A 68 -36.01 -15.42 15.16
C ILE A 68 -36.50 -14.08 15.69
N ASN A 69 -36.12 -12.98 15.04
CA ASN A 69 -36.65 -11.64 15.31
C ASN A 69 -36.52 -11.19 16.78
N ASN A 70 -35.41 -11.54 17.44
CA ASN A 70 -35.20 -11.17 18.83
C ASN A 70 -34.37 -9.89 18.93
N LYS A 71 -34.79 -8.98 19.82
CA LYS A 71 -34.02 -7.79 20.17
C LYS A 71 -33.39 -7.99 21.53
N ILE A 72 -32.07 -8.00 21.55
CA ILE A 72 -31.26 -8.43 22.67
C ILE A 72 -30.42 -7.25 23.13
N ASN A 73 -30.74 -6.71 24.31
CA ASN A 73 -29.93 -5.73 25.01
C ASN A 73 -29.21 -6.46 26.16
N LEU A 74 -28.17 -7.21 25.80
CA LEU A 74 -27.29 -7.93 26.71
C LEU A 74 -25.86 -7.39 26.57
N GLU A 75 -25.12 -7.38 27.67
CA GLU A 75 -23.64 -7.31 27.62
C GLU A 75 -23.02 -8.68 27.25
N ALA A 76 -23.80 -9.76 27.39
CA ALA A 76 -23.41 -11.15 27.13
C ALA A 76 -23.89 -11.67 25.76
N SER A 77 -23.39 -12.85 25.38
CA SER A 77 -23.79 -13.59 24.19
C SER A 77 -25.17 -14.24 24.34
N LEU A 78 -25.87 -14.52 23.24
CA LEU A 78 -27.11 -15.30 23.30
C LEU A 78 -26.83 -16.77 23.68
N ILE A 79 -25.79 -17.35 23.10
CA ILE A 79 -25.32 -18.70 23.37
C ILE A 79 -23.85 -18.62 23.77
N LEU A 80 -23.51 -19.07 24.98
CA LEU A 80 -22.15 -19.19 25.48
C LEU A 80 -21.74 -20.66 25.61
N LEU A 81 -20.59 -21.01 25.06
CA LEU A 81 -19.99 -22.34 25.12
C LEU A 81 -18.56 -22.21 25.61
N ASN A 82 -18.22 -22.85 26.72
CA ASN A 82 -16.95 -22.59 27.41
C ASN A 82 -16.32 -23.88 27.96
N ASN A 83 -15.03 -24.09 27.69
CA ASN A 83 -14.24 -25.24 28.17
C ASN A 83 -14.85 -26.61 27.80
N LEU A 84 -15.31 -26.78 26.56
CA LEU A 84 -15.93 -28.01 26.07
C LEU A 84 -15.01 -28.77 25.10
N ASP A 85 -15.02 -30.09 25.19
CA ASP A 85 -14.24 -30.97 24.32
C ASP A 85 -14.94 -31.19 22.98
N GLN A 86 -16.27 -31.37 23.01
CA GLN A 86 -17.08 -31.65 21.82
C GLN A 86 -18.38 -30.84 21.84
N VAL A 87 -18.59 -30.04 20.80
CA VAL A 87 -19.86 -29.30 20.62
C VAL A 87 -20.44 -29.58 19.25
N THR A 88 -21.73 -29.89 19.19
CA THR A 88 -22.48 -30.01 17.94
C THR A 88 -23.65 -29.04 17.92
N LEU A 89 -23.67 -28.15 16.94
CA LEU A 89 -24.81 -27.31 16.59
C LEU A 89 -25.31 -27.77 15.22
N ASP A 90 -26.47 -28.41 15.20
CA ASP A 90 -27.01 -29.03 14.00
C ASP A 90 -28.39 -28.43 13.71
N ASN A 91 -28.56 -27.91 12.50
CA ASN A 91 -29.81 -27.31 12.04
C ASN A 91 -30.27 -26.17 12.97
N LEU A 92 -29.31 -25.30 13.35
CA LEU A 92 -29.56 -24.10 14.14
C LEU A 92 -29.90 -22.93 13.20
N THR A 93 -31.00 -22.22 13.49
CA THR A 93 -31.37 -21.00 12.77
C THR A 93 -31.27 -19.77 13.66
N LEU A 94 -30.44 -18.78 13.31
CA LEU A 94 -30.51 -17.42 13.85
C LEU A 94 -30.93 -16.47 12.74
N LYS A 95 -32.11 -15.86 12.84
CA LYS A 95 -32.64 -14.99 11.80
C LYS A 95 -33.19 -13.67 12.35
N LEU A 96 -32.84 -12.55 11.72
CA LEU A 96 -33.38 -11.21 12.04
C LEU A 96 -33.17 -10.79 13.51
N ASN A 97 -32.13 -11.30 14.17
CA ASN A 97 -31.85 -10.92 15.55
C ASN A 97 -30.97 -9.67 15.62
N LYS A 98 -31.14 -8.87 16.67
CA LYS A 98 -30.33 -7.67 16.91
C LYS A 98 -29.77 -7.64 18.32
N LEU A 99 -28.45 -7.48 18.43
CA LEU A 99 -27.71 -7.38 19.69
C LEU A 99 -27.13 -5.97 19.84
N ASN A 100 -27.58 -5.17 20.84
CA ASN A 100 -27.32 -3.72 20.88
C ASN A 100 -26.28 -3.23 21.91
N GLN A 101 -25.99 -3.99 22.97
CA GLN A 101 -25.16 -3.52 24.10
C GLN A 101 -23.89 -4.34 24.34
N ASN A 102 -23.72 -5.42 23.58
CA ASN A 102 -22.62 -6.34 23.75
C ASN A 102 -21.33 -5.75 23.17
N THR A 103 -20.31 -5.50 23.99
CA THR A 103 -19.03 -4.93 23.56
C THR A 103 -17.91 -5.96 23.41
N PHE A 104 -18.12 -7.20 23.88
CA PHE A 104 -17.06 -8.21 23.98
C PHE A 104 -17.40 -9.58 23.37
N SER A 105 -18.64 -9.79 22.96
CA SER A 105 -19.13 -11.08 22.47
C SER A 105 -19.92 -10.99 21.15
N SER A 106 -20.53 -12.10 20.77
CA SER A 106 -21.40 -12.26 19.60
C SER A 106 -22.72 -12.94 19.98
N PHE A 107 -23.60 -13.23 19.02
CA PHE A 107 -24.75 -14.11 19.27
C PHE A 107 -24.32 -15.46 19.82
N ILE A 108 -23.33 -16.11 19.20
CA ILE A 108 -22.73 -17.33 19.73
C ILE A 108 -21.27 -17.04 20.06
N GLN A 109 -20.91 -17.24 21.32
CA GLN A 109 -19.54 -17.17 21.79
C GLN A 109 -19.05 -18.56 22.19
N VAL A 110 -17.90 -18.95 21.65
CA VAL A 110 -17.20 -20.19 21.98
C VAL A 110 -15.83 -19.82 22.51
N ASN A 111 -15.53 -20.27 23.73
CA ASN A 111 -14.27 -20.01 24.40
C ASN A 111 -13.60 -21.33 24.80
N GLN A 112 -12.30 -21.46 24.52
CA GLN A 112 -11.49 -22.54 25.11
C GLN A 112 -12.02 -23.95 24.84
N CYS A 113 -12.63 -24.15 23.68
CA CYS A 113 -13.20 -25.43 23.28
C CYS A 113 -12.29 -26.19 22.32
N TYR A 114 -12.37 -27.53 22.33
CA TYR A 114 -11.51 -28.37 21.51
C TYR A 114 -12.08 -28.60 20.11
N ASN A 115 -13.25 -29.24 19.97
CA ASN A 115 -13.85 -29.55 18.67
C ASN A 115 -15.31 -29.10 18.60
N ILE A 116 -15.61 -28.15 17.71
CA ILE A 116 -16.95 -27.61 17.50
C ILE A 116 -17.38 -27.91 16.07
N THR A 117 -18.61 -28.36 15.89
CA THR A 117 -19.16 -28.66 14.58
C THR A 117 -20.50 -27.96 14.39
N PHE A 118 -20.60 -27.15 13.34
CA PHE A 118 -21.83 -26.55 12.84
C PHE A 118 -22.26 -27.31 11.57
N ILE A 119 -23.49 -27.82 11.55
CA ILE A 119 -24.03 -28.61 10.43
C ILE A 119 -25.39 -28.02 10.06
N GLU A 120 -25.62 -27.76 8.77
CA GLU A 120 -26.93 -27.32 8.25
C GLU A 120 -27.49 -26.08 8.97
N CYS A 121 -26.62 -25.20 9.47
CA CYS A 121 -27.02 -24.00 10.20
C CYS A 121 -27.36 -22.84 9.24
N ILE A 122 -28.32 -22.00 9.64
CA ILE A 122 -28.71 -20.80 8.90
C ILE A 122 -28.57 -19.59 9.81
N PHE A 123 -27.68 -18.68 9.45
CA PHE A 123 -27.46 -17.42 10.12
C PHE A 123 -27.73 -16.28 9.15
N GLN A 124 -28.87 -15.62 9.32
CA GLN A 124 -29.38 -14.67 8.34
C GLN A 124 -29.82 -13.34 8.97
N ASP A 125 -29.41 -12.22 8.37
CA ASP A 125 -29.90 -10.87 8.73
C ASP A 125 -29.72 -10.54 10.23
N ASN A 126 -28.67 -11.05 10.86
CA ASN A 126 -28.37 -10.75 12.27
C ASN A 126 -27.45 -9.53 12.38
N ILE A 127 -27.70 -8.67 13.38
CA ILE A 127 -26.92 -7.44 13.58
C ILE A 127 -26.32 -7.43 14.99
N ASN A 128 -24.99 -7.46 15.08
CA ASN A 128 -24.22 -7.21 16.29
C ASN A 128 -23.68 -5.78 16.29
N SER A 129 -24.16 -4.95 17.23
CA SER A 129 -23.93 -3.51 17.17
C SER A 129 -22.55 -3.09 17.68
N ASN A 130 -22.07 -3.66 18.79
CA ASN A 130 -20.81 -3.21 19.42
C ASN A 130 -19.78 -4.33 19.62
N GLY A 131 -20.15 -5.60 19.40
CA GLY A 131 -19.33 -6.76 19.70
C GLY A 131 -18.62 -7.31 18.47
N TYR A 132 -17.83 -8.37 18.64
CA TYR A 132 -17.12 -9.03 17.53
C TYR A 132 -17.99 -10.10 16.89
N GLY A 133 -17.77 -10.37 15.61
CA GLY A 133 -18.57 -11.35 14.88
C GLY A 133 -19.98 -10.82 14.63
N GLY A 134 -20.47 -10.88 13.39
CA GLY A 134 -21.90 -10.66 13.17
C GLY A 134 -22.75 -11.78 13.77
N VAL A 135 -22.18 -12.97 13.94
CA VAL A 135 -22.87 -14.16 14.46
C VAL A 135 -21.99 -14.99 15.39
N LEU A 136 -20.77 -15.31 14.98
CA LEU A 136 -19.88 -16.18 15.75
C LEU A 136 -18.64 -15.42 16.24
N GLN A 137 -18.33 -15.59 17.52
CA GLN A 137 -17.04 -15.26 18.09
C GLN A 137 -16.41 -16.50 18.71
N LEU A 138 -15.25 -16.88 18.19
CA LEU A 138 -14.48 -18.05 18.58
C LEU A 138 -13.16 -17.55 19.20
N ILE A 139 -12.89 -17.95 20.44
CA ILE A 139 -11.71 -17.48 21.19
C ILE A 139 -10.99 -18.69 21.75
N GLU A 140 -9.68 -18.76 21.52
CA GLU A 140 -8.83 -19.86 21.99
C GLU A 140 -9.51 -21.20 21.74
N THR A 141 -9.82 -21.52 20.49
CA THR A 141 -10.54 -22.73 20.11
C THR A 141 -9.69 -23.53 19.12
N GLN A 142 -9.59 -24.85 19.31
CA GLN A 142 -8.62 -25.65 18.54
C GLN A 142 -9.14 -26.02 17.15
N LYS A 143 -10.35 -26.58 17.07
CA LYS A 143 -10.92 -27.06 15.81
C LYS A 143 -12.39 -26.68 15.71
N VAL A 144 -12.73 -26.02 14.61
CA VAL A 144 -14.10 -25.67 14.25
C VAL A 144 -14.38 -26.17 12.84
N ASN A 145 -15.47 -26.91 12.69
CA ASN A 145 -15.94 -27.41 11.40
C ASN A 145 -17.30 -26.80 11.08
N ILE A 146 -17.47 -26.32 9.84
CA ILE A 146 -18.72 -25.73 9.35
C ILE A 146 -19.11 -26.44 8.05
N TYR A 147 -20.25 -27.11 8.07
CA TYR A 147 -20.74 -27.93 6.96
C TYR A 147 -22.15 -27.51 6.56
N TYR A 148 -22.39 -27.41 5.25
CA TYR A 148 -23.73 -27.18 4.68
C TYR A 148 -24.46 -25.95 5.26
N SER A 149 -23.70 -24.94 5.70
CA SER A 149 -24.23 -23.82 6.48
C SER A 149 -24.22 -22.51 5.69
N HIS A 150 -25.13 -21.61 6.05
CA HIS A 150 -25.34 -20.34 5.35
C HIS A 150 -25.22 -19.16 6.30
N PHE A 151 -24.34 -18.21 5.96
CA PHE A 151 -24.16 -16.93 6.64
C PHE A 151 -24.51 -15.82 5.66
N ILE A 152 -25.70 -15.26 5.80
CA ILE A 152 -26.26 -14.33 4.81
C ILE A 152 -26.59 -13.00 5.48
N SER A 153 -26.06 -11.91 4.93
CA SER A 153 -26.44 -10.54 5.34
C SER A 153 -26.24 -10.25 6.83
N ASN A 154 -25.32 -10.92 7.51
CA ASN A 154 -25.01 -10.63 8.90
C ASN A 154 -24.09 -9.41 9.01
N GLN A 155 -24.24 -8.64 10.08
CA GLN A 155 -23.52 -7.38 10.24
C GLN A 155 -22.88 -7.27 11.61
N CYS A 156 -21.60 -6.92 11.61
CA CYS A 156 -20.87 -6.39 12.76
C CYS A 156 -20.63 -4.90 12.51
N LEU A 157 -21.21 -4.02 13.34
CA LEU A 157 -21.17 -2.59 13.05
C LEU A 157 -19.85 -1.94 13.49
N GLN A 158 -19.22 -2.39 14.58
CA GLN A 158 -18.06 -1.71 15.18
C GLN A 158 -16.75 -2.50 15.22
N LYS A 159 -16.81 -3.84 15.23
CA LYS A 159 -15.63 -4.71 15.43
C LYS A 159 -15.41 -5.63 14.23
N ASN A 160 -14.59 -6.66 14.43
CA ASN A 160 -14.08 -7.53 13.37
C ASN A 160 -15.04 -8.69 13.07
N GLY A 161 -15.04 -9.15 11.82
CA GLY A 161 -15.75 -10.35 11.38
C GLY A 161 -17.23 -10.11 11.14
N GLY A 162 -17.65 -9.85 9.89
CA GLY A 162 -19.07 -9.58 9.61
C GLY A 162 -19.98 -10.79 9.78
N ALA A 163 -19.44 -12.01 9.74
CA ALA A 163 -20.12 -13.22 10.19
C ALA A 163 -19.35 -13.91 11.33
N ILE A 164 -18.05 -14.16 11.12
CA ILE A 164 -17.20 -14.92 12.04
C ILE A 164 -15.99 -14.08 12.44
N ASN A 165 -15.71 -14.04 13.73
CA ASN A 165 -14.43 -13.61 14.29
C ASN A 165 -13.78 -14.77 15.05
N PHE A 166 -12.60 -15.23 14.63
CA PHE A 166 -11.88 -16.34 15.26
C PHE A 166 -10.44 -15.93 15.61
N ILE A 167 -10.17 -15.82 16.90
CA ILE A 167 -8.89 -15.33 17.42
C ILE A 167 -8.32 -16.31 18.44
N ASN A 168 -7.09 -16.76 18.19
CA ASN A 168 -6.27 -17.45 19.18
C ASN A 168 -4.98 -16.65 19.44
N ALA A 169 -4.48 -16.70 20.66
CA ALA A 169 -3.16 -16.20 21.04
C ALA A 169 -2.24 -17.34 21.48
N GLN A 170 -2.77 -18.39 22.12
CA GLN A 170 -1.95 -19.46 22.69
C GLN A 170 -1.53 -20.50 21.65
N TYR A 171 -2.47 -21.03 20.87
CA TYR A 171 -2.21 -22.12 19.92
C TYR A 171 -2.84 -21.87 18.56
N LEU A 172 -2.36 -22.62 17.56
CA LEU A 172 -2.90 -22.57 16.19
C LEU A 172 -4.31 -23.20 16.16
N GLY A 173 -5.32 -22.40 15.83
CA GLY A 173 -6.68 -22.90 15.58
C GLY A 173 -6.83 -23.41 14.15
N THR A 174 -7.83 -24.26 13.91
CA THR A 174 -8.24 -24.70 12.57
C THR A 174 -9.72 -24.43 12.37
N LEU A 175 -10.05 -23.76 11.26
CA LEU A 175 -11.40 -23.58 10.77
C LEU A 175 -11.55 -24.33 9.44
N ASP A 176 -12.32 -25.42 9.43
CA ASP A 176 -12.64 -26.19 8.23
C ASP A 176 -14.06 -25.85 7.76
N ILE A 177 -14.17 -25.27 6.57
CA ILE A 177 -15.43 -24.86 5.96
C ILE A 177 -15.62 -25.65 4.68
N ASN A 178 -16.72 -26.40 4.60
CA ASN A 178 -17.07 -27.17 3.42
C ASN A 178 -18.56 -27.02 3.07
N PHE A 179 -18.85 -26.94 1.76
CA PHE A 179 -20.21 -26.80 1.23
C PHE A 179 -21.03 -25.68 1.88
N SER A 180 -20.40 -24.54 2.18
CA SER A 180 -21.04 -23.46 2.93
C SER A 180 -20.98 -22.12 2.18
N ALA A 181 -21.86 -21.19 2.53
CA ALA A 181 -21.96 -19.90 1.84
C ALA A 181 -21.91 -18.73 2.82
N PHE A 182 -21.08 -17.73 2.50
CA PHE A 182 -20.94 -16.45 3.20
C PHE A 182 -21.21 -15.33 2.22
N VAL A 183 -22.43 -14.80 2.26
CA VAL A 183 -22.94 -13.87 1.25
C VAL A 183 -23.44 -12.60 1.92
N LEU A 184 -23.03 -11.43 1.39
CA LEU A 184 -23.50 -10.11 1.84
C LEU A 184 -23.23 -9.76 3.31
N ASN A 185 -22.29 -10.44 3.97
CA ASN A 185 -21.92 -10.13 5.35
C ASN A 185 -21.04 -8.87 5.42
N GLN A 186 -21.11 -8.13 6.53
CA GLN A 186 -20.46 -6.83 6.65
C GLN A 186 -19.77 -6.62 8.00
N ALA A 187 -18.48 -6.25 7.97
CA ALA A 187 -17.76 -5.66 9.09
C ALA A 187 -17.58 -4.16 8.79
N ILE A 188 -18.57 -3.34 9.14
CA ILE A 188 -18.75 -2.00 8.54
C ILE A 188 -17.52 -1.10 8.73
N LEU A 189 -16.95 -1.11 9.93
CA LEU A 189 -15.87 -0.21 10.35
C LEU A 189 -14.53 -0.93 10.57
N SER A 190 -14.44 -2.22 10.26
CA SER A 190 -13.30 -3.07 10.65
C SER A 190 -12.90 -4.11 9.61
N THR A 191 -12.27 -5.21 10.03
CA THR A 191 -11.69 -6.24 9.15
C THR A 191 -12.61 -7.45 8.94
N GLY A 192 -12.40 -8.17 7.82
CA GLY A 192 -12.98 -9.49 7.58
C GLY A 192 -14.49 -9.46 7.36
N GLY A 193 -14.93 -9.02 6.18
CA GLY A 193 -16.36 -8.75 5.93
C GLY A 193 -17.25 -9.99 6.07
N ALA A 194 -16.74 -11.17 5.75
CA ALA A 194 -17.32 -12.43 6.21
C ALA A 194 -16.56 -12.98 7.42
N ILE A 195 -15.24 -13.14 7.29
CA ILE A 195 -14.43 -13.91 8.24
C ILE A 195 -13.19 -13.11 8.63
N ASN A 196 -12.97 -12.97 9.94
CA ASN A 196 -11.76 -12.41 10.52
C ASN A 196 -10.99 -13.47 11.33
N LEU A 197 -9.70 -13.65 11.04
CA LEU A 197 -8.85 -14.71 11.61
C LEU A 197 -7.56 -14.15 12.21
N SER A 198 -7.17 -14.67 13.39
CA SER A 198 -5.85 -14.42 13.99
C SER A 198 -5.32 -15.70 14.62
N LYS A 199 -4.12 -16.13 14.18
CA LYS A 199 -3.50 -17.41 14.57
C LYS A 199 -4.38 -18.64 14.31
N VAL A 200 -5.09 -18.63 13.18
CA VAL A 200 -6.00 -19.69 12.74
C VAL A 200 -5.70 -20.05 11.30
N ASN A 201 -5.53 -21.35 11.02
CA ASN A 201 -5.53 -21.89 9.68
C ASN A 201 -6.97 -22.07 9.18
N LEU A 202 -7.27 -21.57 8.00
CA LEU A 202 -8.56 -21.79 7.33
C LEU A 202 -8.38 -22.77 6.16
N ILE A 203 -9.20 -23.81 6.19
CA ILE A 203 -9.38 -24.78 5.12
C ILE A 203 -10.76 -24.51 4.51
N LEU A 204 -10.81 -24.23 3.20
CA LEU A 204 -12.03 -23.85 2.52
C LEU A 204 -12.23 -24.75 1.30
N LYS A 205 -13.38 -25.42 1.19
CA LYS A 205 -13.70 -26.32 0.07
C LYS A 205 -15.15 -26.18 -0.37
N ASN A 206 -15.43 -26.26 -1.67
CA ASN A 206 -16.79 -26.25 -2.22
C ASN A 206 -17.68 -25.12 -1.66
N SER A 207 -17.10 -23.97 -1.37
CA SER A 207 -17.77 -22.92 -0.59
C SER A 207 -17.73 -21.57 -1.31
N GLN A 208 -18.62 -20.67 -0.90
CA GLN A 208 -18.81 -19.36 -1.52
C GLN A 208 -18.56 -18.25 -0.50
N ILE A 209 -17.72 -17.27 -0.85
CA ILE A 209 -17.50 -16.02 -0.11
C ILE A 209 -17.75 -14.86 -1.09
N GLU A 210 -18.96 -14.32 -1.10
CA GLU A 210 -19.39 -13.38 -2.14
C GLU A 210 -20.07 -12.11 -1.60
N SER A 211 -19.74 -10.98 -2.22
CA SER A 211 -20.40 -9.69 -1.96
C SER A 211 -20.33 -9.23 -0.50
N ASN A 212 -19.30 -9.66 0.23
CA ASN A 212 -19.06 -9.24 1.60
C ASN A 212 -18.30 -7.91 1.64
N LYS A 213 -18.43 -7.16 2.74
CA LYS A 213 -17.91 -5.80 2.86
C LYS A 213 -17.12 -5.57 4.15
N ALA A 214 -15.95 -4.96 4.04
CA ALA A 214 -15.14 -4.51 5.18
C ALA A 214 -14.34 -3.23 4.87
N GLN A 215 -13.59 -2.74 5.86
CA GLN A 215 -12.52 -1.77 5.63
C GLN A 215 -11.28 -2.45 5.06
N ILE A 216 -10.88 -3.61 5.62
CA ILE A 216 -9.78 -4.45 5.12
C ILE A 216 -10.24 -5.91 5.07
N GLY A 217 -9.91 -6.64 3.99
CA GLY A 217 -10.30 -8.05 3.86
C GLY A 217 -11.81 -8.19 3.67
N GLY A 218 -12.33 -7.69 2.54
CA GLY A 218 -13.78 -7.61 2.27
C GLY A 218 -14.47 -8.96 2.36
N GLY A 219 -13.84 -10.03 1.88
CA GLY A 219 -14.26 -11.40 2.15
C GLY A 219 -13.66 -11.94 3.46
N ILE A 220 -12.36 -12.20 3.42
CA ILE A 220 -11.60 -12.82 4.51
C ILE A 220 -10.44 -11.91 4.88
N TYR A 221 -10.23 -11.73 6.18
CA TYR A 221 -9.01 -11.14 6.73
C TYR A 221 -8.30 -12.15 7.62
N TYR A 222 -6.98 -12.27 7.47
CA TYR A 222 -6.18 -13.21 8.26
C TYR A 222 -4.83 -12.62 8.69
N GLN A 223 -4.38 -13.02 9.88
CA GLN A 223 -3.10 -12.61 10.46
C GLN A 223 -2.33 -13.79 11.05
N GLN A 224 -0.99 -13.66 11.07
CA GLN A 224 0.00 -14.63 11.55
C GLN A 224 0.10 -15.93 10.74
N ILE A 225 -1.04 -16.49 10.31
CA ILE A 225 -1.12 -17.74 9.56
C ILE A 225 -1.69 -17.47 8.17
N VAL A 226 -0.97 -17.85 7.13
CA VAL A 226 -1.50 -17.92 5.77
C VAL A 226 -2.40 -19.15 5.68
N PRO A 227 -3.71 -19.00 5.38
CA PRO A 227 -4.60 -20.15 5.24
C PRO A 227 -4.14 -21.10 4.14
N ASP A 228 -4.29 -22.41 4.36
CA ASP A 228 -3.88 -23.43 3.40
C ASP A 228 -4.55 -23.24 2.03
N PHE A 229 -5.82 -22.82 2.01
CA PHE A 229 -6.53 -22.59 0.75
C PHE A 229 -5.92 -21.42 -0.06
N VAL A 230 -5.32 -20.42 0.60
CA VAL A 230 -4.64 -19.30 -0.07
C VAL A 230 -3.35 -19.80 -0.74
N LEU A 231 -2.59 -20.66 -0.05
CA LEU A 231 -1.39 -21.29 -0.62
C LEU A 231 -1.73 -22.20 -1.82
N LEU A 232 -2.86 -22.89 -1.76
CA LEU A 232 -3.38 -23.67 -2.89
C LEU A 232 -3.82 -22.77 -4.05
N LEU A 233 -4.49 -21.64 -3.75
CA LEU A 233 -4.91 -20.67 -4.76
C LEU A 233 -3.73 -20.07 -5.51
N GLN A 234 -2.62 -19.77 -4.81
CA GLN A 234 -1.36 -19.31 -5.43
C GLN A 234 -0.78 -20.33 -6.42
N LYS A 235 -1.06 -21.62 -6.22
CA LYS A 235 -0.70 -22.72 -7.13
C LYS A 235 -1.77 -22.99 -8.21
N GLY A 236 -2.81 -22.16 -8.30
CA GLY A 236 -3.93 -22.31 -9.23
C GLY A 236 -5.00 -23.33 -8.80
N ILE A 237 -4.92 -23.89 -7.58
CA ILE A 237 -5.86 -24.91 -7.09
C ILE A 237 -6.97 -24.23 -6.30
N LYS A 238 -8.17 -24.12 -6.89
CA LYS A 238 -9.30 -23.38 -6.29
C LYS A 238 -10.16 -24.17 -5.30
N GLN A 239 -10.01 -25.50 -5.24
CA GLN A 239 -10.86 -26.42 -4.42
C GLN A 239 -12.37 -26.18 -4.57
N ASN A 240 -12.82 -25.82 -5.78
CA ASN A 240 -14.21 -25.51 -6.10
C ASN A 240 -14.81 -24.37 -5.23
N ASN A 241 -13.98 -23.44 -4.77
CA ASN A 241 -14.44 -22.26 -4.05
C ASN A 241 -14.69 -21.09 -4.99
N THR A 242 -15.66 -20.26 -4.63
CA THR A 242 -15.93 -18.97 -5.28
C THR A 242 -15.69 -17.85 -4.29
N ILE A 243 -14.73 -16.98 -4.58
CA ILE A 243 -14.40 -15.81 -3.75
C ILE A 243 -14.35 -14.59 -4.67
N GLN A 244 -15.44 -13.82 -4.72
CA GLN A 244 -15.60 -12.76 -5.71
C GLN A 244 -16.56 -11.67 -5.24
N ASN A 245 -16.55 -10.54 -5.95
CA ASN A 245 -17.44 -9.40 -5.72
C ASN A 245 -17.40 -8.83 -4.29
N ASN A 246 -16.39 -9.20 -3.49
CA ASN A 246 -16.19 -8.65 -2.16
C ASN A 246 -15.58 -7.24 -2.26
N TYR A 247 -15.87 -6.41 -1.27
CA TYR A 247 -15.43 -5.03 -1.23
C TYR A 247 -14.66 -4.73 0.05
N ALA A 248 -13.47 -4.15 -0.11
CA ALA A 248 -12.73 -3.52 0.97
C ALA A 248 -12.46 -2.06 0.62
N ASN A 249 -12.65 -1.17 1.60
CA ASN A 249 -12.47 0.26 1.40
C ASN A 249 -10.98 0.67 1.36
N ILE A 250 -10.13 -0.01 2.13
CA ILE A 250 -8.71 0.31 2.28
C ILE A 250 -7.86 -0.63 1.40
N TYR A 251 -7.94 -1.94 1.61
CA TYR A 251 -7.29 -2.97 0.76
C TYR A 251 -7.80 -4.37 1.07
N GLY A 252 -7.44 -5.36 0.24
CA GLY A 252 -7.78 -6.77 0.38
C GLY A 252 -9.25 -7.01 0.07
N LYS A 253 -9.64 -6.92 -1.20
CA LYS A 253 -11.05 -7.01 -1.61
C LYS A 253 -11.62 -8.37 -1.22
N ASN A 254 -10.98 -9.46 -1.67
CA ASN A 254 -11.38 -10.80 -1.30
C ASN A 254 -10.58 -11.30 -0.10
N LEU A 255 -9.27 -11.08 -0.13
CA LEU A 255 -8.31 -11.56 0.85
C LEU A 255 -7.50 -10.37 1.37
N GLY A 256 -7.50 -10.18 2.69
CA GLY A 256 -6.70 -9.16 3.35
C GLY A 256 -5.76 -9.77 4.37
N SER A 257 -4.51 -9.30 4.39
CA SER A 257 -3.49 -9.66 5.37
C SER A 257 -2.42 -8.58 5.44
N THR A 258 -1.18 -8.91 5.79
CA THR A 258 -0.08 -7.93 5.74
C THR A 258 0.25 -7.52 4.29
N LEU A 259 0.83 -6.33 4.13
CA LEU A 259 1.17 -5.77 2.82
C LEU A 259 2.38 -6.48 2.19
N ARG A 260 2.54 -6.39 0.88
CA ARG A 260 3.47 -7.25 0.12
C ARG A 260 4.53 -6.51 -0.69
N ILE A 261 4.18 -5.42 -1.37
CA ILE A 261 5.04 -4.84 -2.41
C ILE A 261 5.00 -3.31 -2.33
N ILE A 262 6.14 -2.64 -2.47
CA ILE A 262 6.23 -1.22 -2.80
C ILE A 262 6.26 -1.09 -4.33
N TYR A 263 5.38 -0.25 -4.88
CA TYR A 263 5.22 -0.05 -6.31
C TYR A 263 5.16 1.43 -6.67
N ILE A 264 5.75 1.79 -7.81
CA ILE A 264 5.76 3.16 -8.35
C ILE A 264 5.53 3.08 -9.86
N SER A 265 4.68 3.91 -10.46
CA SER A 265 4.61 3.94 -11.93
C SER A 265 5.71 4.84 -12.50
N GLN A 266 6.23 4.52 -13.70
CA GLN A 266 7.21 5.38 -14.38
C GLN A 266 6.71 6.82 -14.56
N LYS A 267 5.42 7.00 -14.86
CA LYS A 267 4.78 8.32 -15.01
C LYS A 267 4.70 9.14 -13.72
N ASP A 268 4.84 8.47 -12.57
CA ASP A 268 4.77 9.07 -11.24
C ASP A 268 6.18 9.41 -10.70
N ILE A 269 7.17 9.43 -11.60
CA ILE A 269 8.55 9.81 -11.33
C ILE A 269 8.90 10.96 -12.26
N SER A 270 9.36 12.07 -11.67
CA SER A 270 9.84 13.22 -12.45
C SER A 270 11.22 13.65 -11.98
N ILE A 271 12.11 13.89 -12.92
CA ILE A 271 13.49 14.32 -12.68
C ILE A 271 13.78 15.50 -13.63
N GLN A 272 14.62 16.45 -13.21
CA GLN A 272 14.85 17.69 -13.96
C GLN A 272 15.65 17.51 -15.27
N SER A 273 16.52 16.50 -15.34
CA SER A 273 17.36 16.19 -16.50
C SER A 273 16.64 15.33 -17.54
N SER A 274 17.34 14.81 -18.56
CA SER A 274 16.82 13.80 -19.49
C SER A 274 17.10 12.41 -18.94
N HIS A 275 16.09 11.57 -18.80
CA HIS A 275 16.24 10.27 -18.13
C HIS A 275 15.46 9.16 -18.84
N ASN A 276 16.01 7.96 -18.74
CA ASN A 276 15.31 6.73 -19.07
C ASN A 276 15.04 5.98 -17.78
N ILE A 277 13.78 5.63 -17.54
CA ILE A 277 13.36 4.90 -16.35
C ILE A 277 12.94 3.50 -16.78
N ASN A 278 13.60 2.46 -16.27
CA ASN A 278 13.36 1.07 -16.64
C ASN A 278 13.04 0.22 -15.41
N TYR A 279 12.10 -0.72 -15.54
CA TYR A 279 11.80 -1.72 -14.52
C TYR A 279 12.53 -3.03 -14.82
N LYS A 280 13.37 -3.50 -13.88
CA LYS A 280 14.09 -4.78 -13.98
C LYS A 280 13.91 -5.61 -12.71
N GLN A 281 13.23 -6.76 -12.79
CA GLN A 281 13.21 -7.82 -11.76
C GLN A 281 13.14 -7.30 -10.30
N ASN A 282 12.19 -6.41 -9.99
CA ASN A 282 11.99 -5.74 -8.68
C ASN A 282 12.96 -4.58 -8.32
N SER A 283 13.61 -4.00 -9.32
CA SER A 283 14.37 -2.76 -9.18
C SER A 283 13.91 -1.74 -10.22
N LEU A 284 14.00 -0.47 -9.83
CA LEU A 284 13.81 0.69 -10.68
C LEU A 284 15.18 1.21 -11.09
N GLU A 285 15.47 1.24 -12.38
CA GLU A 285 16.71 1.81 -12.90
C GLU A 285 16.44 3.17 -13.54
N VAL A 286 17.24 4.16 -13.16
CA VAL A 286 17.19 5.52 -13.68
C VAL A 286 18.54 5.84 -14.31
N GLU A 287 18.52 6.06 -15.62
CA GLU A 287 19.69 6.45 -16.40
C GLU A 287 19.65 7.95 -16.71
N GLY A 288 20.83 8.55 -16.88
CA GLY A 288 20.94 9.93 -17.37
C GLY A 288 20.83 11.02 -16.30
N ILE A 289 20.92 10.64 -15.02
CA ILE A 289 20.79 11.60 -13.90
C ILE A 289 22.13 12.28 -13.59
N GLN A 290 22.11 13.58 -13.32
CA GLN A 290 23.30 14.30 -12.85
C GLN A 290 23.37 14.31 -11.33
N SER A 291 24.58 14.34 -10.79
CA SER A 291 24.73 14.42 -9.34
C SER A 291 24.21 15.75 -8.81
N GLY A 292 23.27 15.68 -7.85
CA GLY A 292 22.55 16.84 -7.35
C GLY A 292 21.23 17.14 -8.07
N ASP A 293 20.80 16.32 -9.03
CA ASP A 293 19.46 16.45 -9.61
C ASP A 293 18.37 16.07 -8.61
N GLN A 294 17.21 16.69 -8.71
CA GLN A 294 16.05 16.36 -7.89
C GLN A 294 15.21 15.26 -8.56
N ILE A 295 14.92 14.20 -7.82
CA ILE A 295 13.96 13.15 -8.17
C ILE A 295 12.71 13.34 -7.31
N ILE A 296 11.56 13.45 -7.94
CA ILE A 296 10.26 13.52 -7.28
C ILE A 296 9.50 12.22 -7.58
N PHE A 297 9.15 11.51 -6.51
CA PHE A 297 8.22 10.38 -6.57
C PHE A 297 6.85 10.91 -6.15
N SER A 298 5.97 11.17 -7.12
CA SER A 298 4.65 11.77 -6.85
C SER A 298 3.65 10.77 -6.26
N LYS A 299 3.84 9.47 -6.52
CA LYS A 299 2.90 8.42 -6.11
C LYS A 299 3.57 7.09 -5.86
N ILE A 300 4.07 6.90 -4.64
CA ILE A 300 4.55 5.61 -4.14
C ILE A 300 3.38 4.84 -3.53
N GLN A 301 3.12 3.64 -4.01
CA GLN A 301 2.03 2.80 -3.55
C GLN A 301 2.56 1.58 -2.81
N ILE A 302 1.78 1.09 -1.85
CA ILE A 302 2.01 -0.22 -1.24
C ILE A 302 0.84 -1.11 -1.64
N LEU A 303 1.16 -2.31 -2.13
CA LEU A 303 0.20 -3.28 -2.62
C LEU A 303 -0.02 -4.40 -1.61
N ASP A 304 -1.26 -4.89 -1.55
CA ASP A 304 -1.64 -6.07 -0.79
C ASP A 304 -1.31 -7.39 -1.53
N GLU A 305 -1.80 -8.51 -0.99
CA GLU A 305 -1.63 -9.85 -1.58
C GLU A 305 -2.38 -10.08 -2.89
N GLU A 306 -3.37 -9.25 -3.21
CA GLU A 306 -4.11 -9.29 -4.47
C GLU A 306 -3.53 -8.29 -5.50
N GLY A 307 -2.41 -7.64 -5.18
CA GLY A 307 -1.80 -6.60 -6.02
C GLY A 307 -2.60 -5.29 -6.05
N THR A 308 -3.52 -5.09 -5.12
CA THR A 308 -4.34 -3.89 -5.03
C THR A 308 -3.63 -2.85 -4.16
N PRO A 309 -3.56 -1.58 -4.58
CA PRO A 309 -2.95 -0.53 -3.78
C PRO A 309 -3.81 -0.20 -2.55
N VAL A 310 -3.13 0.01 -1.42
CA VAL A 310 -3.74 0.54 -0.20
C VAL A 310 -4.32 1.91 -0.47
N PHE A 311 -5.53 2.16 0.01
CA PHE A 311 -6.15 3.48 0.10
C PHE A 311 -6.19 3.96 1.55
N ILE A 312 -5.59 5.13 1.84
CA ILE A 312 -5.67 5.75 3.16
C ILE A 312 -6.71 6.90 3.11
N PRO A 313 -7.83 6.79 3.86
CA PRO A 313 -8.83 7.85 3.89
C PRO A 313 -8.28 9.11 4.58
N SER A 314 -8.87 10.27 4.25
CA SER A 314 -8.54 11.53 4.91
C SER A 314 -8.83 11.49 6.42
N ILE A 315 -8.14 12.33 7.20
CA ILE A 315 -8.26 12.38 8.67
C ILE A 315 -9.72 12.52 9.14
N GLN A 316 -10.54 13.31 8.44
CA GLN A 316 -11.96 13.46 8.77
C GLN A 316 -12.75 12.14 8.64
N ASN A 317 -12.46 11.36 7.60
CA ASN A 317 -13.09 10.06 7.35
C ASN A 317 -12.51 8.94 8.23
N GLN A 318 -11.33 9.15 8.82
CA GLN A 318 -10.72 8.20 9.75
C GLN A 318 -11.45 8.13 11.10
N ASN A 319 -12.16 9.20 11.50
CA ASN A 319 -12.89 9.25 12.78
C ASN A 319 -14.00 8.19 12.90
N SER A 320 -14.47 7.63 11.79
CA SER A 320 -15.46 6.55 11.79
C SER A 320 -14.84 5.15 11.84
N LEU A 321 -13.53 4.98 11.70
CA LEU A 321 -12.89 3.67 11.64
C LEU A 321 -12.67 3.08 13.04
N SER A 322 -12.57 1.76 13.13
CA SER A 322 -12.19 1.09 14.38
C SER A 322 -10.72 1.33 14.76
N ASP A 323 -10.40 1.21 16.05
CA ASP A 323 -9.03 1.39 16.56
C ASP A 323 -8.03 0.45 15.88
N ASP A 324 -8.41 -0.80 15.62
CA ASP A 324 -7.57 -1.80 14.95
C ASP A 324 -7.17 -1.34 13.54
N ILE A 325 -8.12 -0.77 12.79
CA ILE A 325 -7.86 -0.22 11.46
C ILE A 325 -6.95 1.00 11.53
N LEU A 326 -7.21 1.90 12.49
CA LEU A 326 -6.39 3.09 12.69
C LEU A 326 -4.93 2.74 13.03
N LEU A 327 -4.72 1.70 13.83
CA LEU A 327 -3.38 1.18 14.14
C LEU A 327 -2.69 0.67 12.88
N ILE A 328 -3.38 -0.11 12.03
CA ILE A 328 -2.81 -0.60 10.77
C ILE A 328 -2.42 0.57 9.86
N ILE A 329 -3.32 1.52 9.63
CA ILE A 329 -3.07 2.66 8.73
C ILE A 329 -1.89 3.51 9.22
N ARG A 330 -1.85 3.85 10.52
CA ARG A 330 -0.82 4.72 11.10
C ARG A 330 0.58 4.09 11.08
N GLN A 331 0.66 2.77 11.01
CA GLN A 331 1.93 2.08 10.88
C GLN A 331 2.52 2.22 9.48
N ILE A 332 1.70 2.45 8.46
CA ILE A 332 2.17 2.53 7.07
C ILE A 332 2.91 3.85 6.85
N ASN A 333 4.21 3.75 6.66
CA ASN A 333 5.07 4.86 6.24
C ASN A 333 6.15 4.35 5.30
N ILE A 334 6.73 5.28 4.55
CA ILE A 334 7.85 4.99 3.66
C ILE A 334 9.03 5.91 3.92
N GLU A 335 10.22 5.40 3.64
CA GLU A 335 11.50 6.07 3.85
C GLU A 335 12.49 5.74 2.73
N ILE A 336 13.29 6.71 2.30
CA ILE A 336 14.41 6.56 1.38
C ILE A 336 15.70 6.46 2.18
N THR A 337 16.46 5.39 1.94
CA THR A 337 17.81 5.21 2.49
C THR A 337 18.82 5.12 1.35
N CYS A 338 19.87 5.94 1.42
CA CYS A 338 20.93 5.98 0.41
C CYS A 338 22.28 5.45 0.91
N ASP A 339 22.40 5.17 2.21
CA ASP A 339 23.65 4.71 2.80
C ASP A 339 24.02 3.30 2.31
N GLN A 340 25.23 3.18 1.75
CA GLN A 340 25.85 1.90 1.43
C GLN A 340 27.03 1.68 2.36
N LEU A 341 27.14 0.46 2.90
CA LEU A 341 28.29 0.04 3.69
C LEU A 341 29.57 0.29 2.87
N ASN A 342 30.46 1.14 3.40
CA ASN A 342 31.79 1.47 2.86
C ASN A 342 31.89 2.57 1.78
N ILE A 343 30.83 3.35 1.50
CA ILE A 343 30.93 4.49 0.58
C ILE A 343 30.59 5.79 1.32
N GLN A 344 31.60 6.43 1.91
CA GLN A 344 31.46 7.68 2.67
C GLN A 344 31.03 8.91 1.82
N GLN A 345 30.93 8.75 0.50
CA GLN A 345 30.71 9.82 -0.48
C GLN A 345 29.28 9.85 -1.04
N ILE A 346 28.36 9.04 -0.51
CA ILE A 346 26.95 9.05 -0.90
C ILE A 346 26.18 9.95 0.06
N GLN A 347 25.37 10.85 -0.49
CA GLN A 347 24.46 11.67 0.29
C GLN A 347 23.12 11.82 -0.42
N CYS A 348 22.04 11.84 0.36
CA CYS A 348 20.69 12.17 -0.12
C CYS A 348 20.10 13.26 0.77
N VAL A 349 19.49 14.26 0.16
CA VAL A 349 18.76 15.32 0.86
C VAL A 349 17.34 15.46 0.31
N GLY A 350 16.44 16.07 1.08
CA GLY A 350 15.03 16.28 0.70
C GLY A 350 14.05 15.66 1.70
N ASN A 351 12.83 15.39 1.22
CA ASN A 351 11.79 14.73 1.99
C ASN A 351 11.98 13.22 1.86
N LEU A 352 12.86 12.66 2.70
CA LEU A 352 13.25 11.25 2.65
C LEU A 352 12.28 10.32 3.38
N LYS A 353 11.33 10.85 4.14
CA LYS A 353 10.33 10.06 4.87
C LYS A 353 8.96 10.71 4.73
N SER A 354 7.93 9.88 4.57
CA SER A 354 6.54 10.35 4.51
C SER A 354 5.60 9.33 5.13
N GLY A 355 4.71 9.83 6.00
CA GLY A 355 3.46 9.17 6.38
C GLY A 355 2.23 9.82 5.74
N ASP A 356 2.42 10.90 4.97
CA ASP A 356 1.34 11.63 4.33
C ASP A 356 0.96 10.95 3.02
N TYR A 357 -0.26 10.44 2.99
CA TYR A 357 -0.83 9.75 1.85
C TYR A 357 -1.84 10.65 1.15
N GLN A 358 -1.54 11.04 -0.09
CA GLN A 358 -2.38 11.93 -0.89
C GLN A 358 -2.45 11.44 -2.35
N ASN A 359 -3.55 11.70 -3.05
CA ASN A 359 -3.71 11.34 -4.47
C ASN A 359 -3.45 9.85 -4.80
N GLY A 360 -3.67 8.96 -3.83
CA GLY A 360 -3.52 7.52 -4.00
C GLY A 360 -2.08 6.99 -3.83
N GLY A 361 -1.19 7.75 -3.21
CA GLY A 361 0.15 7.29 -2.85
C GLY A 361 0.85 8.20 -1.85
N PHE A 362 2.07 7.83 -1.48
CA PHE A 362 2.99 8.67 -0.73
C PHE A 362 3.85 9.49 -1.69
N GLN A 363 4.15 10.73 -1.31
CA GLN A 363 5.05 11.59 -2.06
C GLN A 363 6.39 11.71 -1.34
N LEU A 364 7.49 11.50 -2.07
CA LEU A 364 8.84 11.74 -1.59
C LEU A 364 9.63 12.56 -2.61
N THR A 365 10.64 13.26 -2.14
CA THR A 365 11.52 14.04 -3.00
C THR A 365 12.93 13.88 -2.49
N VAL A 366 13.82 13.43 -3.37
CA VAL A 366 15.21 13.15 -3.04
C VAL A 366 16.13 13.80 -4.04
N GLN A 367 17.22 14.35 -3.55
CA GLN A 367 18.32 14.86 -4.34
C GLN A 367 19.55 14.01 -4.02
N PRO A 368 19.83 12.96 -4.82
CA PRO A 368 20.97 12.09 -4.60
C PRO A 368 22.26 12.75 -5.10
N MET A 369 23.33 12.61 -4.32
CA MET A 369 24.64 13.17 -4.58
C MET A 369 25.69 12.06 -4.51
N TYR A 370 26.41 11.87 -5.60
CA TYR A 370 27.49 10.89 -5.71
C TYR A 370 28.43 11.23 -6.88
N LYS A 371 29.46 10.41 -7.08
CA LYS A 371 30.47 10.65 -8.12
C LYS A 371 29.84 10.58 -9.53
N PRO A 372 30.15 11.50 -10.45
CA PRO A 372 29.77 11.38 -11.85
C PRO A 372 30.30 10.08 -12.50
N LEU A 373 29.61 9.58 -13.54
CA LEU A 373 29.96 8.31 -14.22
C LEU A 373 30.03 7.11 -13.28
N SER A 374 29.13 7.05 -12.30
CA SER A 374 29.06 5.96 -11.33
C SER A 374 27.63 5.56 -11.03
N THR A 375 27.46 4.46 -10.31
CA THR A 375 26.15 3.90 -9.97
C THR A 375 25.94 3.95 -8.45
N MET A 376 24.77 4.44 -8.03
CA MET A 376 24.28 4.35 -6.65
C MET A 376 23.08 3.40 -6.59
N ILE A 377 22.96 2.65 -5.50
CA ILE A 377 21.73 1.91 -5.15
C ILE A 377 21.12 2.59 -3.93
N MET A 378 19.95 3.18 -4.14
CA MET A 378 19.05 3.70 -3.12
C MET A 378 17.98 2.65 -2.81
N LYS A 379 17.41 2.68 -1.61
CA LYS A 379 16.26 1.83 -1.26
C LYS A 379 15.10 2.70 -0.77
N ILE A 380 13.92 2.43 -1.29
CA ILE A 380 12.65 2.89 -0.71
C ILE A 380 12.15 1.76 0.19
N LYS A 381 12.01 2.03 1.47
CA LYS A 381 11.65 1.06 2.50
C LYS A 381 10.33 1.41 3.15
N SER A 382 9.57 0.41 3.57
CA SER A 382 8.42 0.59 4.45
C SER A 382 8.82 0.51 5.93
N ASN A 383 7.86 0.72 6.81
CA ASN A 383 7.90 0.21 8.18
C ASN A 383 7.97 -1.33 8.21
N VAL A 384 8.24 -1.89 9.39
CA VAL A 384 8.25 -3.34 9.60
C VAL A 384 6.83 -3.88 9.58
N PHE A 385 6.62 -4.93 8.79
CA PHE A 385 5.39 -5.69 8.74
C PHE A 385 5.55 -7.06 9.43
N PRO A 386 4.47 -7.62 9.99
CA PRO A 386 4.51 -8.89 10.70
C PRO A 386 4.85 -10.06 9.77
N GLN A 387 5.50 -11.09 10.34
CA GLN A 387 5.72 -12.36 9.67
C GLN A 387 4.39 -13.07 9.41
N LEU A 388 4.32 -13.82 8.32
CA LEU A 388 3.28 -14.83 8.10
C LEU A 388 3.93 -16.20 7.93
N VAL A 389 3.37 -17.19 8.60
CA VAL A 389 3.75 -18.60 8.45
C VAL A 389 2.59 -19.42 7.91
N ASP A 390 2.84 -20.59 7.37
CA ASP A 390 1.79 -21.55 7.05
C ASP A 390 1.37 -22.38 8.28
N SER A 391 0.42 -23.28 8.09
CA SER A 391 -0.08 -24.22 9.11
C SER A 391 1.00 -25.16 9.68
N ASN A 392 2.13 -25.33 8.98
CA ASN A 392 3.28 -26.13 9.39
C ASN A 392 4.42 -25.28 9.97
N ASN A 393 4.16 -23.99 10.26
CA ASN A 393 5.13 -23.00 10.72
C ASN A 393 6.26 -22.67 9.73
N ASN A 394 6.13 -23.00 8.44
CA ASN A 394 7.09 -22.52 7.44
C ASN A 394 6.83 -21.05 7.15
N ILE A 395 7.88 -20.25 7.02
CA ILE A 395 7.76 -18.83 6.75
C ILE A 395 7.32 -18.60 5.30
N GLN A 396 6.15 -17.99 5.13
CA GLN A 396 5.58 -17.62 3.83
C GLN A 396 5.82 -16.15 3.51
N THR A 397 5.93 -15.32 4.54
CA THR A 397 6.33 -13.92 4.42
C THR A 397 7.21 -13.57 5.61
N ASN A 398 8.46 -13.21 5.36
CA ASN A 398 9.41 -12.85 6.41
C ASN A 398 8.93 -11.58 7.14
N GLN A 399 9.18 -11.52 8.46
CA GLN A 399 9.07 -10.25 9.16
C GLN A 399 10.11 -9.28 8.60
N GLY A 400 9.69 -8.05 8.31
CA GLY A 400 10.64 -7.06 7.83
C GLY A 400 10.01 -5.88 7.15
N GLN A 401 10.89 -5.01 6.68
CA GLN A 401 10.53 -3.90 5.81
C GLN A 401 10.39 -4.44 4.39
N LEU A 402 9.39 -3.95 3.66
CA LEU A 402 9.40 -4.05 2.21
C LEU A 402 10.47 -3.11 1.67
N ASP A 403 11.21 -3.52 0.66
CA ASP A 403 12.16 -2.67 -0.03
C ASP A 403 11.99 -2.70 -1.55
N LEU A 404 12.09 -1.52 -2.16
CA LEU A 404 12.25 -1.33 -3.60
C LEU A 404 13.63 -0.73 -3.83
N GLN A 405 14.46 -1.43 -4.61
CA GLN A 405 15.77 -0.93 -5.00
C GLN A 405 15.64 0.05 -6.16
N VAL A 406 16.29 1.20 -6.03
CA VAL A 406 16.38 2.23 -7.05
C VAL A 406 17.85 2.39 -7.43
N ILE A 407 18.19 1.94 -8.63
CA ILE A 407 19.53 1.99 -9.21
C ILE A 407 19.65 3.29 -10.00
N LEU A 408 20.53 4.18 -9.57
CA LEU A 408 20.79 5.47 -10.21
C LEU A 408 22.12 5.42 -10.93
N ASN A 409 22.09 5.62 -12.25
CA ASN A 409 23.29 5.69 -13.08
C ASN A 409 23.60 7.16 -13.40
N PHE A 410 24.64 7.69 -12.77
CA PHE A 410 25.02 9.09 -12.89
C PHE A 410 25.80 9.37 -14.17
N ASP A 411 25.36 10.39 -14.91
CA ASP A 411 26.08 10.94 -16.04
C ASP A 411 27.26 11.82 -15.59
N GLN A 412 28.11 12.16 -16.55
CA GLN A 412 29.07 13.24 -16.39
C GLN A 412 28.38 14.61 -16.26
N CYS A 413 29.05 15.59 -15.63
CA CYS A 413 28.56 16.96 -15.63
C CYS A 413 28.55 17.53 -17.07
N LYS A 414 27.63 18.45 -17.37
CA LYS A 414 27.53 19.07 -18.70
C LYS A 414 28.47 20.26 -18.79
N ILE A 415 28.85 20.64 -20.02
CA ILE A 415 29.54 21.92 -20.27
C ILE A 415 28.69 23.05 -19.68
N GLY A 416 29.34 23.97 -18.96
CA GLY A 416 28.67 25.00 -18.18
C GLY A 416 28.36 24.62 -16.73
N GLN A 417 28.75 23.43 -16.31
CA GLN A 417 28.73 22.97 -14.93
C GLN A 417 30.14 22.56 -14.50
N ILE A 418 30.41 22.67 -13.20
CA ILE A 418 31.68 22.25 -12.58
C ILE A 418 31.44 21.16 -11.54
N GLN A 419 32.45 20.31 -11.33
CA GLN A 419 32.42 19.34 -10.23
C GLN A 419 32.80 20.04 -8.93
N LYS A 420 31.89 20.03 -7.96
CA LYS A 420 32.13 20.64 -6.64
C LYS A 420 31.96 19.63 -5.53
N GLN A 421 32.90 19.65 -4.59
CA GLN A 421 32.80 18.87 -3.37
C GLN A 421 31.72 19.49 -2.47
N PHE A 422 30.70 18.71 -2.14
CA PHE A 422 29.66 19.05 -1.19
C PHE A 422 29.68 18.04 -0.05
N SER A 423 30.15 18.47 1.12
CA SER A 423 30.47 17.56 2.23
C SER A 423 31.45 16.46 1.76
N ASN A 424 31.06 15.19 1.84
CA ASN A 424 31.87 14.07 1.35
C ASN A 424 31.53 13.64 -0.08
N SER A 425 30.55 14.27 -0.73
CA SER A 425 30.02 13.89 -2.04
C SER A 425 30.42 14.89 -3.13
N ILE A 426 30.25 14.52 -4.41
CA ILE A 426 30.47 15.41 -5.56
C ILE A 426 29.12 15.79 -6.14
N ILE A 427 28.92 17.06 -6.51
CA ILE A 427 27.75 17.54 -7.25
C ILE A 427 28.17 18.22 -8.56
N CYS A 428 27.26 18.26 -9.53
CA CYS A 428 27.41 19.08 -10.73
C CYS A 428 26.76 20.45 -10.47
N GLU A 429 27.57 21.47 -10.15
CA GLU A 429 27.09 22.84 -9.91
C GLU A 429 27.05 23.62 -11.23
N SER A 430 25.89 24.18 -11.57
CA SER A 430 25.77 25.04 -12.76
C SER A 430 26.42 26.40 -12.53
N CYS A 431 27.17 26.90 -13.51
CA CYS A 431 27.79 28.21 -13.39
C CYS A 431 26.73 29.31 -13.34
N PRO A 432 26.70 30.12 -12.27
CA PRO A 432 25.68 31.15 -12.08
C PRO A 432 25.84 32.28 -13.10
N GLU A 433 24.85 33.16 -13.16
CA GLU A 433 24.93 34.40 -13.94
C GLU A 433 26.20 35.19 -13.59
N GLY A 434 26.89 35.69 -14.61
CA GLY A 434 28.18 36.36 -14.47
C GLY A 434 29.39 35.41 -14.54
N LYS A 435 29.17 34.10 -14.66
CA LYS A 435 30.22 33.08 -14.79
C LYS A 435 29.89 32.02 -15.84
N TYR A 436 30.93 31.35 -16.34
CA TYR A 436 30.79 30.28 -17.33
C TYR A 436 31.82 29.16 -17.14
N SER A 437 31.59 28.03 -17.82
CA SER A 437 32.55 26.95 -18.03
C SER A 437 32.36 26.39 -19.44
N LEU A 438 33.46 26.20 -20.17
CA LEU A 438 33.43 25.68 -21.56
C LEU A 438 34.09 24.31 -21.67
N ASP A 439 34.80 23.85 -20.63
CA ASP A 439 35.41 22.53 -20.55
C ASP A 439 34.83 21.74 -19.37
N ILE A 440 34.57 20.46 -19.57
CA ILE A 440 34.10 19.52 -18.53
C ILE A 440 35.15 19.29 -17.42
N LEU A 441 36.41 19.60 -17.71
CA LEU A 441 37.53 19.54 -16.77
C LEU A 441 37.74 20.84 -15.98
N ASP A 442 36.94 21.89 -16.25
CA ASP A 442 37.01 23.13 -15.48
C ASP A 442 36.68 22.83 -14.00
N GLY A 443 37.65 23.10 -13.11
CA GLY A 443 37.46 22.95 -11.66
C GLY A 443 36.70 24.11 -11.01
N GLU A 444 36.56 25.23 -11.71
CA GLU A 444 35.85 26.43 -11.23
C GLU A 444 35.22 27.20 -12.39
N CYS A 445 34.12 27.89 -12.12
CA CYS A 445 33.46 28.74 -13.10
C CYS A 445 34.27 30.02 -13.31
N LYS A 446 34.67 30.28 -14.56
CA LYS A 446 35.39 31.48 -14.98
C LYS A 446 34.45 32.69 -14.94
N LYS A 447 34.97 33.87 -14.59
CA LYS A 447 34.22 35.14 -14.63
C LYS A 447 33.94 35.52 -16.10
N CYS A 448 32.77 36.09 -16.40
CA CYS A 448 32.51 36.62 -17.74
C CYS A 448 33.65 37.52 -18.22
N PRO A 449 34.10 37.37 -19.48
CA PRO A 449 35.10 38.25 -20.04
C PRO A 449 34.50 39.65 -20.26
N ASP A 450 35.32 40.70 -20.19
CA ASP A 450 34.84 42.09 -20.34
C ASP A 450 34.24 42.36 -21.73
N SER A 451 34.61 41.54 -22.72
CA SER A 451 34.07 41.51 -24.08
C SER A 451 32.67 40.89 -24.19
N ALA A 452 32.14 40.30 -23.13
CA ALA A 452 30.78 39.76 -23.07
C ALA A 452 29.80 40.76 -22.44
N GLU A 453 28.59 40.76 -22.97
CA GLU A 453 27.43 41.43 -22.37
C GLU A 453 26.90 40.59 -21.21
N TYR A 454 26.82 39.27 -21.41
CA TYR A 454 26.25 38.33 -20.47
C TYR A 454 26.90 36.95 -20.60
N CYS A 455 27.04 36.22 -19.50
CA CYS A 455 27.37 34.80 -19.53
C CYS A 455 26.72 34.03 -18.37
N GLN A 456 26.34 32.78 -18.65
CA GLN A 456 25.79 31.84 -17.68
C GLN A 456 25.98 30.42 -18.22
N GLY A 457 26.36 29.48 -17.35
CA GLY A 457 26.55 28.09 -17.74
C GLY A 457 27.63 27.97 -18.83
N SER A 458 27.26 27.48 -20.01
CA SER A 458 28.15 27.36 -21.17
C SER A 458 28.03 28.52 -22.17
N LYS A 459 27.13 29.47 -21.92
CA LYS A 459 26.81 30.54 -22.86
C LYS A 459 27.60 31.80 -22.55
N ILE A 460 28.23 32.36 -23.59
CA ILE A 460 28.84 33.70 -23.56
C ILE A 460 28.21 34.51 -24.68
N GLN A 461 27.45 35.55 -24.32
CA GLN A 461 26.90 36.53 -25.25
C GLN A 461 27.91 37.66 -25.40
N LEU A 462 28.53 37.77 -26.58
CA LEU A 462 29.52 38.81 -26.87
C LEU A 462 28.87 40.16 -27.12
N LYS A 463 29.57 41.24 -26.76
CA LYS A 463 29.25 42.60 -27.20
C LYS A 463 29.57 42.78 -28.68
N ASN A 464 28.86 43.68 -29.36
CA ASN A 464 29.24 44.14 -30.69
C ASN A 464 30.69 44.67 -30.72
N GLY A 465 31.38 44.46 -31.83
CA GLY A 465 32.82 44.75 -31.96
C GLY A 465 33.75 43.60 -31.55
N TYR A 466 33.23 42.49 -31.03
CA TYR A 466 34.02 41.31 -30.66
C TYR A 466 33.62 40.06 -31.45
N TRP A 467 34.60 39.18 -31.65
CA TRP A 467 34.44 37.94 -32.40
C TRP A 467 35.09 36.77 -31.68
N ARG A 468 34.50 35.58 -31.81
CA ARG A 468 35.09 34.30 -31.40
C ARG A 468 34.84 33.24 -32.46
N SER A 469 35.71 32.23 -32.49
CA SER A 469 35.67 31.18 -33.52
C SER A 469 34.47 30.25 -33.40
N ASN A 470 34.03 29.95 -32.17
CA ASN A 470 32.86 29.13 -31.89
C ASN A 470 32.37 29.36 -30.44
N GLU A 471 31.30 28.65 -30.05
CA GLU A 471 30.65 28.84 -28.75
C GLU A 471 31.40 28.22 -27.56
N PHE A 472 32.34 27.30 -27.82
CA PHE A 472 33.10 26.53 -26.84
C PHE A 472 34.50 27.10 -26.56
N THR A 473 34.79 28.30 -27.04
CA THR A 473 36.04 29.01 -26.72
C THR A 473 35.75 30.38 -26.11
N ASP A 474 36.62 30.76 -25.16
CA ASP A 474 36.74 32.08 -24.56
C ASP A 474 37.86 32.92 -25.20
N GLU A 475 38.47 32.43 -26.28
CA GLU A 475 39.39 33.20 -27.13
C GLU A 475 38.61 34.25 -27.95
N ILE A 476 38.45 35.42 -27.35
CA ILE A 476 37.65 36.52 -27.92
C ILE A 476 38.57 37.63 -28.42
N ILE A 477 38.39 38.01 -29.68
CA ILE A 477 39.21 38.99 -30.40
C ILE A 477 38.38 40.24 -30.69
N TYR A 478 38.94 41.42 -30.43
CA TYR A 478 38.33 42.69 -30.83
C TYR A 478 38.54 42.94 -32.34
N CYS A 479 37.48 43.31 -33.05
CA CYS A 479 37.49 43.55 -34.48
C CYS A 479 38.05 44.95 -34.81
N ASN A 480 39.35 45.11 -34.61
CA ASN A 480 40.07 46.38 -34.69
C ASN A 480 39.90 47.18 -35.99
N GLN A 481 39.80 46.53 -37.15
CA GLN A 481 39.72 47.20 -38.44
C GLN A 481 38.30 47.65 -38.81
N ASN A 482 37.28 46.91 -38.35
CA ASN A 482 35.88 47.21 -38.65
C ASN A 482 34.95 46.66 -37.55
N PRO A 483 34.86 47.34 -36.39
CA PRO A 483 34.08 46.85 -35.25
C PRO A 483 32.59 46.64 -35.56
N ASP A 484 32.04 47.48 -36.44
CA ASP A 484 30.61 47.48 -36.79
C ASP A 484 30.17 46.21 -37.54
N VAL A 485 31.12 45.43 -38.06
CA VAL A 485 30.84 44.19 -38.78
C VAL A 485 30.72 42.99 -37.85
N CYS A 486 31.37 43.02 -36.69
CA CYS A 486 31.24 41.98 -35.67
C CYS A 486 29.99 42.25 -34.84
N GLN A 487 28.88 41.62 -35.19
CA GLN A 487 27.56 41.86 -34.60
C GLN A 487 26.96 40.61 -33.94
N PRO A 488 27.58 40.03 -32.90
CA PRO A 488 27.04 38.89 -32.17
C PRO A 488 25.68 39.14 -31.49
N GLU A 489 25.31 40.40 -31.22
CA GLU A 489 24.01 40.75 -30.63
C GLU A 489 22.86 40.73 -31.66
N SER A 490 23.18 40.74 -32.96
CA SER A 490 22.16 40.80 -34.01
C SER A 490 21.55 39.42 -34.27
N ASN A 491 20.22 39.31 -34.25
CA ASN A 491 19.50 38.09 -34.62
C ASN A 491 19.74 37.66 -36.09
N GLN A 492 20.23 38.58 -36.92
CA GLN A 492 20.59 38.29 -38.31
C GLN A 492 22.03 37.81 -38.46
N SER A 493 22.82 37.79 -37.38
CA SER A 493 24.23 37.42 -37.36
C SER A 493 24.43 35.93 -37.60
N LYS A 494 25.46 35.57 -38.36
CA LYS A 494 25.93 34.18 -38.51
C LYS A 494 27.40 34.16 -38.17
N PHE A 495 27.82 33.25 -37.28
CA PHE A 495 29.20 33.15 -36.80
C PHE A 495 29.75 34.47 -36.26
N ASN A 496 28.89 35.26 -35.59
CA ASN A 496 29.18 36.59 -35.02
C ASN A 496 29.42 37.71 -36.05
N CYS A 497 29.15 37.48 -37.34
CA CYS A 497 29.35 38.45 -38.41
C CYS A 497 28.03 39.04 -38.92
N ALA A 498 28.07 40.33 -39.27
CA ALA A 498 27.02 41.00 -40.02
C ALA A 498 26.84 40.38 -41.42
N ARG A 499 25.64 40.53 -41.99
CA ARG A 499 25.29 39.97 -43.31
C ARG A 499 26.31 40.41 -44.37
N GLY A 500 26.80 39.45 -45.15
CA GLY A 500 27.77 39.70 -46.23
C GLY A 500 29.24 39.60 -45.81
N TYR A 501 29.53 39.41 -44.52
CA TYR A 501 30.88 39.23 -44.00
C TYR A 501 31.07 37.82 -43.41
N ILE A 502 32.29 37.29 -43.53
CA ILE A 502 32.73 35.96 -43.10
C ILE A 502 34.21 35.99 -42.64
N GLY A 503 34.66 34.89 -42.04
CA GLY A 503 36.05 34.67 -41.66
C GLY A 503 36.39 35.17 -40.26
N ILE A 504 37.65 34.98 -39.86
CA ILE A 504 38.18 35.47 -38.58
C ILE A 504 37.97 36.98 -38.52
N ILE A 505 37.45 37.48 -37.39
CA ILE A 505 37.08 38.89 -37.17
C ILE A 505 36.20 39.50 -38.26
N CYS A 506 35.46 38.67 -39.01
CA CYS A 506 34.61 39.07 -40.12
C CYS A 506 35.34 39.89 -41.21
N GLY A 507 36.65 39.67 -41.36
CA GLY A 507 37.51 40.47 -42.24
C GLY A 507 37.38 40.16 -43.74
N SER A 508 36.53 39.22 -44.14
CA SER A 508 36.34 38.83 -45.55
C SER A 508 34.89 39.00 -45.99
N CYS A 509 34.68 39.40 -47.24
CA CYS A 509 33.34 39.45 -47.83
C CYS A 509 32.90 38.07 -48.32
N ASP A 510 31.63 37.72 -48.12
CA ASP A 510 31.02 36.49 -48.64
C ASP A 510 30.63 36.63 -50.13
N ILE A 511 31.62 36.92 -50.98
CA ILE A 511 31.42 37.21 -52.41
C ILE A 511 30.74 36.06 -53.18
N TYR A 512 30.92 34.83 -52.70
CA TYR A 512 30.34 33.62 -53.28
C TYR A 512 28.99 33.23 -52.68
N GLY A 513 28.53 33.92 -51.62
CA GLY A 513 27.27 33.61 -50.92
C GLY A 513 27.31 32.25 -50.21
N LYS A 514 28.45 31.83 -49.65
CA LYS A 514 28.63 30.54 -48.97
C LYS A 514 27.84 30.44 -47.67
N ILE A 515 27.69 31.55 -46.95
CA ILE A 515 27.04 31.61 -45.63
C ILE A 515 25.70 32.33 -45.72
N TRP A 516 25.60 33.33 -46.60
CA TRP A 516 24.45 34.21 -46.71
C TRP A 516 23.55 33.96 -47.92
N ASP A 517 23.92 33.01 -48.80
CA ASP A 517 23.21 32.65 -50.04
C ASP A 517 23.03 33.78 -51.08
N ASP A 518 23.52 34.99 -50.77
CA ASP A 518 23.52 36.17 -51.63
C ASP A 518 24.89 36.35 -52.31
N SER A 519 25.10 35.69 -53.46
CA SER A 519 26.34 35.88 -54.23
C SER A 519 26.35 37.22 -54.98
N GLN A 520 27.27 38.11 -54.63
CA GLN A 520 27.55 39.36 -55.37
C GLN A 520 28.07 39.10 -56.80
N ILE A 521 28.63 37.91 -57.07
CA ILE A 521 29.09 37.48 -58.41
C ILE A 521 27.91 37.16 -59.34
N ARG A 522 26.74 36.77 -58.82
CA ARG A 522 25.53 36.59 -59.64
C ARG A 522 24.96 37.91 -60.14
N GLN A 523 25.17 39.03 -59.45
CA GLN A 523 24.69 40.34 -59.88
C GLN A 523 25.56 40.95 -60.99
N THR A 524 26.88 40.72 -61.01
CA THR A 524 27.78 41.23 -62.06
C THR A 524 27.70 40.45 -63.39
N LYS A 525 27.23 39.19 -63.37
CA LYS A 525 26.97 38.43 -64.62
C LYS A 525 25.76 38.92 -65.42
N ASN A 526 24.85 39.69 -64.82
CA ASN A 526 23.73 40.29 -65.53
C ASN A 526 24.07 41.64 -66.19
N ILE A 527 25.14 42.32 -65.76
CA ILE A 527 25.55 43.61 -66.35
C ILE A 527 26.33 43.42 -67.67
N PHE A 528 27.01 42.28 -67.85
CA PHE A 528 27.74 41.96 -69.09
C PHE A 528 26.90 41.21 -70.15
N LYS A 529 25.60 40.97 -69.91
CA LYS A 529 24.71 40.37 -70.92
C LYS A 529 23.93 41.38 -71.76
N ASP A 530 23.92 42.66 -71.37
CA ASP A 530 23.22 43.73 -72.10
C ASP A 530 24.15 44.57 -73.00
N SER A 531 25.34 44.06 -73.33
CA SER A 531 26.28 44.69 -74.28
C SER A 531 26.75 43.74 -75.38
N LYS A 532 25.79 43.09 -76.05
CA LYS A 532 25.95 42.59 -77.42
C LYS A 532 24.66 42.72 -78.22
#